data_AF-A0A965K052-F1
#
_entry.id   AF-A0A965K052-F1
#
_cell.length_a   1.000
_cell.length_b   1.000
_cell.length_c   1.000
_cell.angle_alpha   90.00
_cell.angle_beta   90.00
_cell.angle_gamma   90.00
#
_symmetry.space_group_name_H-M   'P 1'
#
loop_
_entity.id
_entity.type
_entity.pdbx_description
1 polymer ?
#
loop_
_entity_poly.entity_id
_entity_poly.type
_entity_poly.pdbx_seq_one_letter_code
_entity_poly.pdbx_strand_id
1 'polypeptide(L)'
;MSDKSRLLNKIIIAIFLLSLFASCSAEKEKYLYNTELVCPNGSAILVKFVRAKDLKAAIRTSYINKRKLKTSENYTPIRLGDERSFMLRNISPESAITCDLYETRVGEVESSYIHHFR
;
A
#
# COMPACT_ATOMS: atom_id res chain seq x y z
N MET A 1 48.16 5.66 37.43
CA MET A 1 46.80 5.41 36.89
C MET A 1 46.62 3.90 36.77
N SER A 2 45.75 3.31 37.59
CA SER A 2 45.64 1.86 37.85
C SER A 2 45.07 1.09 36.65
N ASP A 3 45.63 -0.09 36.33
CA ASP A 3 45.22 -0.98 35.23
C ASP A 3 43.71 -1.31 35.21
N LYS A 4 43.04 -1.23 36.37
CA LYS A 4 41.58 -1.39 36.47
C LYS A 4 40.80 -0.37 35.66
N SER A 5 41.29 0.88 35.53
CA SER A 5 40.60 1.92 34.75
C SER A 5 40.70 1.69 33.24
N ARG A 6 41.80 1.08 32.77
CA ARG A 6 41.95 0.69 31.36
C ARG A 6 41.03 -0.46 30.99
N LEU A 7 40.83 -1.41 31.90
CA LEU A 7 39.91 -2.54 31.70
C LEU A 7 38.45 -2.07 31.63
N LEU A 8 38.05 -1.18 32.55
CA LEU A 8 36.72 -0.57 32.57
C LEU A 8 36.41 0.19 31.27
N ASN A 9 37.35 0.99 30.77
CA ASN A 9 37.17 1.69 29.49
C ASN A 9 36.98 0.73 28.31
N LYS A 10 37.72 -0.39 28.26
CA LYS A 10 37.57 -1.39 27.19
C LYS A 10 36.21 -2.09 27.24
N ILE A 11 35.70 -2.40 28.43
CA ILE A 11 34.37 -3.02 28.62
C ILE A 11 33.26 -2.05 28.19
N ILE A 12 33.36 -0.77 28.57
CA ILE A 12 32.39 0.25 28.17
C ILE A 12 32.36 0.41 26.64
N ILE A 13 33.53 0.47 25.99
CA ILE A 13 33.63 0.53 24.53
C ILE A 13 33.02 -0.71 23.88
N ALA A 14 33.27 -1.91 24.43
CA ALA A 14 32.71 -3.15 23.89
C ALA A 14 31.18 -3.21 24.00
N ILE A 15 30.61 -2.77 25.12
CA ILE A 15 29.15 -2.69 25.32
C ILE A 15 28.52 -1.68 24.36
N PHE A 16 29.16 -0.53 24.16
CA PHE A 16 28.71 0.50 23.21
C PHE A 16 28.76 0.01 21.76
N LEU A 17 29.78 -0.77 21.40
CA LEU A 17 29.85 -1.39 20.07
C LEU A 17 28.79 -2.47 19.89
N LEU A 18 28.55 -3.31 20.91
CA LEU A 18 27.52 -4.36 20.87
C LEU A 18 26.09 -3.79 20.71
N SER A 19 25.78 -2.65 21.35
CA SER A 19 24.48 -2.01 21.21
C SER A 19 24.25 -1.38 19.82
N LEU A 20 25.31 -0.94 19.15
CA LEU A 20 25.23 -0.43 17.77
C LEU A 20 24.89 -1.56 16.77
N PHE A 21 25.40 -2.78 16.97
CA PHE A 21 25.05 -3.93 16.13
C PHE A 21 23.63 -4.47 16.38
N ALA A 22 23.11 -4.32 17.60
CA ALA A 22 21.73 -4.71 17.93
C ALA A 22 20.66 -3.82 17.28
N SER A 23 21.04 -2.68 16.70
CA SER A 23 20.13 -1.76 16.00
C SER A 23 19.91 -2.11 14.52
N CYS A 24 20.44 -3.24 14.04
CA CYS A 24 20.12 -3.77 12.72
C CYS A 24 18.71 -4.39 12.74
N SER A 25 17.73 -3.49 12.73
CA SER A 25 16.30 -3.75 12.70
C SER A 25 15.94 -4.64 11.51
N ALA A 26 15.27 -5.76 11.79
CA ALA A 26 14.57 -6.57 10.79
C ALA A 26 13.75 -5.65 9.87
N GLU A 27 14.14 -5.57 8.60
CA GLU A 27 13.28 -4.94 7.60
C GLU A 27 11.96 -5.70 7.64
N LYS A 28 10.90 -5.05 8.11
CA LYS A 28 9.55 -5.60 7.99
C LYS A 28 9.31 -5.76 6.50
N GLU A 29 9.31 -7.01 6.06
CA GLU A 29 8.96 -7.42 4.71
C GLU A 29 7.65 -6.71 4.33
N LYS A 30 7.77 -5.65 3.54
CA LYS A 30 6.61 -4.90 3.05
C LYS A 30 6.00 -5.76 1.97
N TYR A 31 5.11 -6.66 2.35
CA TYR A 31 4.29 -7.41 1.39
C TYR A 31 3.69 -6.40 0.39
N LEU A 32 4.00 -6.62 -0.89
CA LEU A 32 3.38 -5.89 -1.98
C LEU A 32 2.03 -6.53 -2.27
N TYR A 33 1.01 -5.72 -2.48
CA TYR A 33 -0.36 -6.17 -2.76
C TYR A 33 -0.83 -5.63 -4.10
N ASN A 34 -1.59 -6.42 -4.83
CA ASN A 34 -2.41 -5.97 -5.93
C ASN A 34 -3.87 -5.93 -5.47
N THR A 35 -4.62 -4.96 -5.96
CA THR A 35 -6.07 -4.89 -5.73
C THR A 35 -6.79 -4.98 -7.06
N GLU A 36 -7.70 -5.94 -7.17
CA GLU A 36 -8.66 -6.02 -8.26
C GLU A 36 -9.95 -5.28 -7.87
N LEU A 37 -10.39 -4.38 -8.73
CA LEU A 37 -11.65 -3.65 -8.62
C LEU A 37 -12.66 -4.28 -9.58
N VAL A 38 -13.73 -4.89 -9.07
CA VAL A 38 -14.77 -5.56 -9.85
C VAL A 38 -16.07 -4.77 -9.73
N CYS A 39 -16.53 -4.20 -10.83
CA CYS A 39 -17.68 -3.31 -10.85
C CYS A 39 -18.97 -4.02 -11.33
N PRO A 40 -20.17 -3.56 -10.91
CA PRO A 40 -21.44 -4.20 -11.25
C PRO A 40 -21.74 -4.30 -12.77
N ASN A 41 -21.08 -3.47 -13.58
CA ASN A 41 -21.17 -3.51 -15.04
C ASN A 41 -20.31 -4.62 -15.68
N GLY A 42 -19.69 -5.49 -14.88
CA GLY A 42 -18.79 -6.56 -15.33
C GLY A 42 -17.36 -6.09 -15.63
N SER A 43 -17.04 -4.81 -15.45
CA SER A 43 -15.67 -4.31 -15.63
C SER A 43 -14.80 -4.73 -14.45
N ALA A 44 -13.64 -5.31 -14.74
CA ALA A 44 -12.61 -5.61 -13.74
C ALA A 44 -11.33 -4.81 -14.06
N ILE A 45 -10.72 -4.21 -13.04
CA ILE A 45 -9.48 -3.43 -13.17
C ILE A 45 -8.48 -3.88 -12.11
N LEU A 46 -7.30 -4.30 -12.54
CA LEU A 46 -6.18 -4.61 -11.64
C LEU A 46 -5.35 -3.34 -11.35
N VAL A 47 -5.26 -2.97 -10.08
CA VAL A 47 -4.40 -1.89 -9.58
C VAL A 47 -3.22 -2.51 -8.85
N LYS A 48 -2.02 -2.37 -9.43
CA LYS A 48 -0.81 -2.97 -8.89
C LYS A 48 -0.23 -2.16 -7.72
N PHE A 49 0.36 -2.85 -6.76
CA PHE A 49 1.10 -2.24 -5.63
C PHE A 49 0.25 -1.27 -4.78
N VAL A 50 -1.03 -1.58 -4.62
CA VAL A 50 -1.99 -0.82 -3.81
C VAL A 50 -2.83 -1.82 -3.03
N ARG A 51 -3.04 -1.54 -1.74
CA ARG A 51 -3.93 -2.34 -0.88
C ARG A 51 -5.39 -1.94 -1.09
N ALA A 52 -6.29 -2.89 -0.89
CA ALA A 52 -7.72 -2.67 -1.11
C ALA A 52 -8.27 -1.57 -0.20
N LYS A 53 -7.81 -1.51 1.06
CA LYS A 53 -8.24 -0.47 2.00
C LYS A 53 -7.81 0.94 1.57
N ASP A 54 -6.61 1.07 1.00
CA ASP A 54 -6.05 2.37 0.60
C ASP A 54 -6.75 2.84 -0.69
N LEU A 55 -6.99 1.91 -1.63
CA LEU A 55 -7.77 2.18 -2.84
C LEU A 55 -9.22 2.56 -2.50
N LYS A 56 -9.87 1.84 -1.58
CA LYS A 56 -11.25 2.14 -1.13
C LYS A 56 -11.36 3.52 -0.50
N ALA A 57 -10.39 3.91 0.33
CA ALA A 57 -10.35 5.24 0.93
C ALA A 57 -10.19 6.34 -0.13
N ALA A 58 -9.34 6.12 -1.14
CA ALA A 58 -9.15 7.06 -2.24
C ALA A 58 -10.42 7.19 -3.11
N ILE A 59 -11.08 6.08 -3.46
CA ILE A 59 -12.36 6.09 -4.20
C ILE A 59 -13.42 6.88 -3.42
N ARG A 60 -13.55 6.61 -2.12
CA ARG A 60 -14.50 7.31 -1.24
C ARG A 60 -14.25 8.81 -1.20
N THR A 61 -12.98 9.21 -1.13
CA THR A 61 -12.58 10.63 -1.15
C THR A 61 -12.98 11.29 -2.45
N SER A 62 -12.74 10.62 -3.58
CA SER A 62 -13.12 11.14 -4.90
C SER A 62 -14.63 11.23 -5.11
N TYR A 63 -15.39 10.25 -4.59
CA TYR A 63 -16.85 10.31 -4.57
C TYR A 63 -17.37 11.52 -3.77
N ILE A 64 -16.84 11.73 -2.55
CA ILE A 64 -17.20 12.88 -1.70
C ILE A 64 -16.84 14.20 -2.40
N ASN A 65 -15.65 14.28 -2.99
CA ASN A 65 -15.20 15.49 -3.69
C ASN A 65 -16.06 15.80 -4.90
N LYS A 66 -16.40 14.80 -5.73
CA LYS A 66 -17.31 14.99 -6.87
C LYS A 66 -18.69 15.46 -6.41
N ARG A 67 -19.24 14.88 -5.33
CA ARG A 67 -20.52 15.33 -4.74
C ARG A 67 -20.46 16.77 -4.25
N LYS A 68 -19.35 17.20 -3.66
CA LYS A 68 -19.13 18.56 -3.16
C LYS A 68 -18.97 19.58 -4.30
N LEU A 69 -18.17 19.22 -5.31
CA LEU A 69 -17.82 20.10 -6.43
C LEU A 69 -18.86 20.07 -7.57
N LYS A 70 -19.79 19.10 -7.55
CA LYS A 70 -20.83 18.88 -8.57
C LYS A 70 -20.25 18.77 -9.99
N THR A 71 -19.11 18.07 -10.14
CA THR A 71 -18.50 17.86 -11.46
C THR A 71 -19.24 16.78 -12.26
N SER A 72 -19.19 16.86 -13.59
CA SER A 72 -19.78 15.89 -14.53
C SER A 72 -18.77 14.82 -14.99
N GLU A 73 -17.66 14.67 -14.28
CA GLU A 73 -16.53 13.83 -14.72
C GLU A 73 -16.90 12.35 -14.75
N ASN A 74 -16.57 11.68 -15.86
CA ASN A 74 -16.77 10.24 -16.04
C ASN A 74 -15.48 9.43 -15.79
N TYR A 75 -14.64 9.93 -14.88
CA TYR A 75 -13.41 9.27 -14.46
C TYR A 75 -13.25 9.43 -12.96
N THR A 76 -12.59 8.48 -12.31
CA THR A 76 -12.33 8.54 -10.87
C THR A 76 -10.86 8.87 -10.65
N PRO A 77 -10.53 10.09 -10.19
CA PRO A 77 -9.17 10.39 -9.77
C PRO A 77 -8.86 9.58 -8.52
N ILE A 78 -7.68 8.97 -8.45
CA ILE A 78 -7.19 8.24 -7.28
C ILE A 78 -5.97 8.99 -6.77
N ARG A 79 -5.99 9.34 -5.49
CA ARG A 79 -4.87 9.97 -4.78
C ARG A 79 -4.55 9.12 -3.56
N LEU A 80 -3.36 8.54 -3.56
CA LEU A 80 -2.85 7.70 -2.47
C LEU A 80 -2.04 8.55 -1.49
N GLY A 81 -1.79 8.00 -0.29
CA GLY A 81 -1.05 8.70 0.76
C GLY A 81 0.47 8.81 0.51
N ASP A 82 0.99 8.09 -0.48
CA ASP A 82 2.40 8.08 -0.88
C ASP A 82 2.65 8.94 -2.12
N GLU A 83 1.85 10.01 -2.29
CA GLU A 83 1.91 10.97 -3.41
C GLU A 83 1.60 10.40 -4.79
N ARG A 84 1.42 9.08 -4.91
CA ARG A 84 0.98 8.46 -6.15
C ARG A 84 -0.45 8.89 -6.47
N SER A 85 -0.66 9.24 -7.73
CA SER A 85 -1.99 9.52 -8.24
C SER A 85 -2.17 8.96 -9.64
N PHE A 86 -3.38 8.54 -9.94
CA PHE A 86 -3.77 8.02 -11.25
C PHE A 86 -5.27 8.19 -11.46
N MET A 87 -5.79 7.81 -12.62
CA MET A 87 -7.20 7.93 -12.94
C MET A 87 -7.75 6.58 -13.40
N LEU A 88 -8.90 6.18 -12.84
CA LEU A 88 -9.71 5.11 -13.41
C LEU A 88 -10.53 5.72 -14.57
N ARG A 89 -10.10 5.42 -15.80
CA ARG A 89 -10.77 5.90 -17.01
C ARG A 89 -12.12 5.17 -17.17
N ASN A 90 -13.13 5.87 -17.66
CA ASN A 90 -14.46 5.32 -17.96
C ASN A 90 -15.21 4.73 -16.75
N ILE A 91 -14.78 5.03 -15.53
CA ILE A 91 -15.50 4.68 -14.31
C ILE A 91 -15.67 5.95 -13.49
N SER A 92 -16.92 6.40 -13.34
CA SER A 92 -17.25 7.54 -12.50
C SER A 92 -17.09 7.22 -11.01
N PRO A 93 -16.86 8.22 -10.13
CA PRO A 93 -16.75 7.99 -8.70
C PRO A 93 -18.00 7.32 -8.08
N GLU A 94 -19.19 7.59 -8.62
CA GLU A 94 -20.45 6.95 -8.23
C GLU A 94 -20.48 5.46 -8.58
N SER A 95 -19.86 5.08 -9.70
CA SER A 95 -19.75 3.67 -10.08
C SER A 95 -18.66 2.99 -9.26
N ALA A 96 -17.49 3.63 -9.15
CA ALA A 96 -16.31 3.11 -8.45
C ALA A 96 -16.59 2.75 -6.98
N ILE A 97 -17.41 3.55 -6.28
CA ILE A 97 -17.73 3.31 -4.86
C ILE A 97 -18.60 2.07 -4.63
N THR A 98 -19.27 1.58 -5.68
CA THR A 98 -20.11 0.37 -5.64
C THR A 98 -19.37 -0.90 -6.04
N CYS A 99 -18.14 -0.79 -6.55
CA CYS A 99 -17.36 -1.93 -6.96
C CYS A 99 -16.82 -2.70 -5.75
N ASP A 100 -16.67 -4.01 -5.91
CA ASP A 100 -15.99 -4.87 -4.96
C ASP A 100 -14.47 -4.77 -5.15
N LEU A 101 -13.73 -4.90 -4.04
CA LEU A 101 -12.27 -4.82 -4.05
C LEU A 101 -11.69 -6.11 -3.48
N TYR A 102 -10.89 -6.80 -4.28
CA TYR A 102 -10.21 -8.03 -3.88
C TYR A 102 -8.71 -7.77 -3.78
N GLU A 103 -8.15 -8.06 -2.61
CA GLU A 103 -6.72 -7.90 -2.36
C GLU A 103 -6.00 -9.24 -2.55
N THR A 104 -4.85 -9.19 -3.22
CA THR A 104 -3.99 -10.35 -3.40
C THR A 104 -2.54 -9.95 -3.15
N ARG A 105 -1.75 -10.84 -2.54
CA ARG A 105 -0.30 -10.59 -2.40
C ARG A 105 0.41 -10.84 -3.71
N VAL A 106 1.36 -9.96 -4.03
CA VAL A 106 2.25 -10.15 -5.18
C VAL A 106 3.02 -11.45 -4.96
N GLY A 107 2.98 -12.35 -5.94
CA GLY A 107 3.61 -13.67 -5.88
C GLY A 107 2.68 -14.83 -5.46
N GLU A 108 1.53 -14.58 -4.82
CA GLU A 108 0.56 -15.65 -4.49
C GLU A 108 -0.38 -15.98 -5.67
N VAL A 109 -0.54 -15.05 -6.61
CA VAL A 109 -1.55 -15.11 -7.68
C VAL A 109 -1.08 -15.84 -8.93
N GLU A 110 0.21 -15.78 -9.28
CA GLU A 110 0.73 -16.44 -10.49
C GLU A 110 0.54 -17.97 -10.48
N SER A 111 0.39 -18.59 -9.30
CA SER A 111 0.13 -20.02 -9.18
C SER A 111 -1.35 -20.43 -9.17
N SER A 112 -2.32 -19.50 -9.06
CA SER A 112 -3.73 -19.87 -8.82
C SER A 112 -4.83 -19.05 -9.52
N TYR A 113 -4.50 -17.99 -10.27
CA TYR A 113 -5.53 -17.18 -10.94
C TYR A 113 -6.06 -17.82 -12.23
N ILE A 114 -7.29 -18.33 -12.18
CA ILE A 114 -8.06 -18.68 -13.38
C ILE A 114 -8.84 -17.43 -13.81
N HIS A 115 -8.40 -16.78 -14.89
CA HIS A 115 -9.19 -15.73 -15.52
C HIS A 115 -10.42 -16.35 -16.20
N HIS A 116 -11.60 -16.13 -15.63
CA HIS A 116 -12.86 -16.33 -16.36
C HIS A 116 -13.24 -15.02 -17.06
N PHE A 117 -12.87 -14.90 -18.33
CA PHE A 117 -13.51 -13.93 -19.22
C PHE A 117 -14.88 -14.50 -19.61
N ARG A 118 -15.96 -13.77 -19.33
CA ARG A 118 -17.30 -14.11 -19.81
C ARG A 118 -17.70 -13.13 -20.92
#